data_AF-A0A4Y2HIA4-F1
#
_entry.id   AF-A0A4Y2HIA4-F1
#
_cell.length_a   1.000
_cell.length_b   1.000
_cell.length_c   1.000
_cell.angle_alpha   90.00
_cell.angle_beta   90.00
_cell.angle_gamma   90.00
#
_symmetry.space_group_name_H-M   'P 1'
#
loop_
_entity.id
_entity.type
_entity.pdbx_description
1 polymer ?
#
loop_
_entity_poly.entity_id
_entity_poly.type
_entity_poly.pdbx_seq_one_letter_code
_entity_poly.pdbx_strand_id
1 'polypeptide(L)'
;YHPGSQVEVLDLTHNLHSPFGIQFDDPNWKFYTDNLKPLGLGILLNTCNPKAQEHYTKFSDHIACESLYNESAVPVVNKRCLCELAKQIGFADSVVDFYELEQQIGIFRHVHPEIVQKGKLARSLNFPRLKMPFPNMTCAILKDLHRGSNQLFSQGTADLILDACNEYWDGADIRVLTESD
;
A
#
# COMPACT_ATOMS: atom_id res chain seq x y z
N TYR A 1 -17.35 -3.94 12.50
CA TYR A 1 -17.79 -5.21 13.09
C TYR A 1 -19.07 -5.68 12.44
N HIS A 2 -18.93 -6.16 11.20
CA HIS A 2 -19.74 -7.29 10.77
C HIS A 2 -19.61 -8.42 11.81
N PRO A 3 -20.70 -9.08 12.23
CA PRO A 3 -20.60 -10.22 13.13
C PRO A 3 -19.84 -11.35 12.42
N GLY A 4 -18.53 -11.46 12.68
CA GLY A 4 -17.66 -12.50 12.11
C GLY A 4 -16.32 -12.02 11.54
N SER A 5 -16.09 -10.71 11.38
CA SER A 5 -14.76 -10.21 10.96
C SER A 5 -13.82 -10.10 12.17
N GLN A 6 -12.76 -10.91 12.18
CA GLN A 6 -11.69 -10.86 13.17
C GLN A 6 -10.46 -10.21 12.55
N VAL A 7 -9.93 -9.16 13.20
CA VAL A 7 -8.69 -8.52 12.78
C VAL A 7 -7.53 -9.38 13.24
N GLU A 8 -6.68 -9.77 12.30
CA GLU A 8 -5.47 -10.54 12.56
C GLU A 8 -4.25 -9.71 12.18
N VAL A 9 -3.26 -9.70 13.08
CA VAL A 9 -2.01 -8.97 12.91
C VAL A 9 -0.89 -9.98 12.70
N LEU A 10 -0.28 -9.94 11.51
CA LEU A 10 0.81 -10.84 11.14
C LEU A 10 2.14 -10.11 11.28
N ASP A 11 2.92 -10.50 12.28
CA ASP A 11 4.24 -9.92 12.53
C ASP A 11 5.32 -10.53 11.62
N LEU A 12 6.27 -9.68 11.24
CA LEU A 12 7.39 -10.01 10.35
C LEU A 12 8.71 -9.69 11.04
N THR A 13 9.57 -10.69 11.16
CA THR A 13 10.94 -10.51 11.65
C THR A 13 11.96 -10.60 10.51
N HIS A 14 12.99 -9.76 10.59
CA HIS A 14 14.11 -9.81 9.66
C HIS A 14 14.97 -11.08 9.90
N ASN A 15 15.25 -11.81 8.83
CA ASN A 15 16.11 -12.98 8.88
C ASN A 15 17.58 -12.53 8.95
N LEU A 16 18.24 -12.80 10.08
CA LEU A 16 19.64 -12.44 10.33
C LEU A 16 20.64 -13.08 9.34
N HIS A 17 20.24 -14.14 8.63
CA HIS A 17 21.07 -14.84 7.64
C HIS A 17 20.91 -14.31 6.21
N SER A 18 20.00 -13.36 5.96
CA SER A 18 19.76 -12.79 4.64
C SER A 18 19.57 -11.27 4.73
N PRO A 19 20.37 -10.45 4.02
CA PRO A 19 20.33 -8.98 4.13
C PRO A 19 18.96 -8.34 3.90
N PHE A 20 18.07 -9.02 3.17
CA PHE A 20 16.71 -8.55 2.89
C PHE A 20 15.64 -9.57 3.30
N GLY A 21 16.04 -10.74 3.78
CA GLY A 21 15.11 -11.80 4.11
C GLY A 21 14.20 -11.40 5.25
N ILE A 22 12.92 -11.74 5.12
CA ILE A 22 11.93 -11.59 6.18
C ILE A 22 11.19 -12.91 6.34
N GLN A 23 10.60 -13.12 7.50
CA GLN A 23 9.76 -14.27 7.79
C GLN A 23 8.58 -13.85 8.65
N PHE A 24 7.45 -14.51 8.48
CA PHE A 24 6.33 -14.39 9.40
C PHE A 24 6.66 -15.09 10.71
N ASP A 25 6.32 -14.47 11.83
CA ASP A 25 6.62 -14.98 13.15
C ASP A 25 5.65 -16.09 13.58
N ASP A 26 4.37 -15.97 13.20
CA ASP A 26 3.35 -16.97 13.50
C ASP A 26 3.44 -18.18 12.53
N PRO A 27 3.66 -19.42 13.00
CA PRO A 27 3.70 -20.60 12.13
C PRO A 27 2.40 -20.85 11.35
N ASN A 28 1.27 -20.33 11.82
CA ASN A 28 -0.05 -20.48 11.23
C ASN A 28 -0.40 -19.39 10.22
N TRP A 29 0.51 -18.45 9.93
CA TRP A 29 0.26 -17.32 9.01
C TRP A 29 -0.27 -17.78 7.64
N LYS A 30 0.10 -19.00 7.20
CA LYS A 30 -0.34 -19.60 5.93
C LYS A 30 -1.85 -19.82 5.85
N PHE A 31 -2.57 -19.84 6.97
CA PHE A 31 -4.03 -19.88 6.94
C PHE A 31 -4.63 -18.62 6.30
N TYR A 32 -3.87 -17.51 6.26
CA TYR A 32 -4.28 -16.24 5.65
C TYR A 32 -3.70 -16.04 4.25
N THR A 33 -3.16 -17.07 3.60
CA THR A 33 -2.55 -16.94 2.27
C THR A 33 -3.51 -16.34 1.24
N ASP A 34 -4.79 -16.70 1.26
CA ASP A 34 -5.75 -16.15 0.29
C ASP A 34 -6.07 -14.67 0.55
N ASN A 35 -5.97 -14.18 1.79
CA ASN A 35 -6.00 -12.75 2.12
C ASN A 35 -4.76 -12.04 1.60
N LEU A 36 -3.60 -12.69 1.67
CA LEU A 36 -2.30 -12.09 1.36
C LEU A 36 -1.96 -12.09 -0.13
N LYS A 37 -2.55 -12.98 -0.94
CA LYS A 37 -2.26 -13.09 -2.37
C LYS A 37 -2.45 -11.77 -3.14
N PRO A 38 -3.59 -11.06 -3.02
CA PRO A 38 -3.77 -9.77 -3.70
C PRO A 38 -2.68 -8.75 -3.31
N LEU A 39 -2.27 -8.73 -2.05
CA LEU A 39 -1.19 -7.86 -1.56
C LEU A 39 0.15 -8.23 -2.20
N GLY A 40 0.53 -9.51 -2.19
CA GLY A 40 1.77 -9.98 -2.79
C GLY A 40 1.85 -9.69 -4.29
N LEU A 41 0.74 -9.89 -5.01
CA LEU A 41 0.65 -9.56 -6.44
C LEU A 41 0.76 -8.05 -6.69
N GLY A 42 0.04 -7.23 -5.91
CA GLY A 42 0.09 -5.77 -6.00
C GLY A 42 1.48 -5.21 -5.70
N ILE A 43 2.21 -5.82 -4.75
CA ILE A 43 3.61 -5.49 -4.49
C ILE A 43 4.44 -5.71 -5.76
N LEU A 44 4.34 -6.86 -6.42
CA LEU A 44 5.15 -7.14 -7.60
C LEU A 44 4.77 -6.29 -8.81
N LEU A 45 3.48 -6.06 -9.04
CA LEU A 45 2.98 -5.40 -10.24
C LEU A 45 2.97 -3.86 -10.17
N ASN A 46 2.89 -3.28 -8.97
CA ASN A 46 2.89 -1.84 -8.75
C ASN A 46 4.13 -1.36 -7.96
N THR A 47 4.35 -1.89 -6.76
CA THR A 47 5.43 -1.39 -5.88
C THR A 47 6.82 -1.70 -6.45
N CYS A 48 7.03 -2.93 -6.87
CA CYS A 48 8.34 -3.48 -7.19
C CYS A 48 8.52 -3.74 -8.68
N ASN A 49 7.53 -3.38 -9.51
CA ASN A 49 7.62 -3.48 -10.96
C ASN A 49 8.68 -2.49 -11.49
N PRO A 50 9.75 -2.96 -12.16
CA PRO A 50 10.78 -2.08 -12.71
C PRO A 50 10.22 -1.08 -13.73
N LYS A 51 9.22 -1.49 -14.52
CA LYS A 51 8.57 -0.64 -15.52
C LYS A 51 7.81 0.52 -14.88
N ALA A 52 7.37 0.36 -13.63
CA ALA A 52 6.62 1.38 -12.89
C ALA A 52 7.51 2.43 -12.21
N GLN A 53 8.83 2.19 -12.11
CA GLN A 53 9.75 3.00 -11.30
C GLN A 53 9.91 4.43 -11.83
N GLU A 54 10.05 4.64 -13.14
CA GLU A 54 10.29 5.97 -13.70
C GLU A 54 9.15 6.94 -13.37
N HIS A 55 7.91 6.52 -13.59
CA HIS A 55 6.74 7.33 -13.26
C HIS A 55 6.63 7.56 -11.75
N TYR A 56 6.91 6.53 -10.94
CA TYR A 56 6.92 6.67 -9.48
C TYR A 56 7.93 7.74 -9.02
N THR A 57 9.16 7.71 -9.54
CA THR A 57 10.19 8.70 -9.19
C THR A 57 9.73 10.11 -9.52
N LYS A 58 9.23 10.35 -10.75
CA LYS A 58 8.71 11.66 -11.16
C LYS A 58 7.57 12.14 -10.25
N PHE A 59 6.66 11.23 -9.90
CA PHE A 59 5.56 11.54 -8.99
C PHE A 59 6.06 11.83 -7.57
N SER A 60 7.00 11.04 -7.05
CA SER A 60 7.62 11.24 -5.74
C SER A 60 8.35 12.59 -5.64
N ASP A 61 9.08 12.97 -6.69
CA ASP A 61 9.74 14.28 -6.77
C ASP A 61 8.71 15.42 -6.75
N HIS A 62 7.59 15.26 -7.47
CA HIS A 62 6.49 16.22 -7.42
C HIS A 62 5.92 16.35 -6.00
N ILE A 63 5.63 15.25 -5.31
CA ILE A 63 5.15 15.29 -3.91
C ILE A 63 6.17 15.92 -2.97
N ALA A 64 7.46 15.66 -3.17
CA ALA A 64 8.52 16.31 -2.41
C ALA A 64 8.47 17.84 -2.60
N CYS A 65 8.34 18.31 -3.84
CA CYS A 65 8.18 19.74 -4.14
C CYS A 65 6.91 20.33 -3.51
N GLU A 66 5.75 19.67 -3.68
CA GLU A 66 4.47 20.12 -3.10
C GLU A 66 4.53 20.22 -1.57
N SER A 67 5.25 19.30 -0.93
CA SER A 67 5.40 19.31 0.53
C SER A 67 6.22 20.49 1.07
N LEU A 68 7.09 21.11 0.25
CA LEU A 68 7.85 22.31 0.67
C LEU A 68 6.91 23.48 0.97
N TYR A 69 5.73 23.51 0.35
CA TYR A 69 4.70 24.53 0.55
C TYR A 69 3.64 24.10 1.58
N ASN A 70 3.81 22.95 2.24
CA ASN A 70 2.87 22.46 3.26
C ASN A 70 3.56 22.29 4.62
N GLU A 71 3.28 23.21 5.55
CA GLU A 71 3.88 23.17 6.89
C GLU A 71 3.43 21.97 7.75
N SER A 72 2.28 21.38 7.40
CA SER A 72 1.61 20.32 8.16
C SER A 72 1.84 18.91 7.61
N ALA A 73 2.46 18.78 6.43
CA ALA A 73 2.71 17.51 5.78
C ALA A 73 4.21 17.29 5.50
N VAL A 74 4.65 16.03 5.53
CA VAL A 74 6.00 15.62 5.12
C VAL A 74 5.92 14.64 3.96
N PRO A 75 6.82 14.76 2.98
CA PRO A 75 6.84 13.81 1.88
C PRO A 75 7.47 12.52 2.39
N VAL A 76 6.76 11.40 2.22
CA VAL A 76 7.32 10.07 2.51
C VAL A 76 7.75 9.47 1.18
N VAL A 77 8.98 9.77 0.78
CA VAL A 77 9.55 9.41 -0.53
C VAL A 77 10.36 8.11 -0.52
N ASN A 78 10.33 7.35 0.58
CA ASN A 78 11.11 6.11 0.69
C ASN A 78 10.27 4.89 0.33
N LYS A 79 10.34 4.48 -0.95
CA LYS A 79 9.80 3.20 -1.40
C LYS A 79 10.77 2.07 -1.06
N ARG A 80 10.64 1.50 0.13
CA ARG A 80 11.30 0.22 0.43
C ARG A 80 10.67 -0.88 -0.43
N CYS A 81 11.48 -1.70 -1.10
CA CYS A 81 10.98 -2.88 -1.81
C CYS A 81 10.41 -3.86 -0.78
N LEU A 82 9.24 -4.43 -1.13
CA LEU A 82 8.57 -5.47 -0.36
C LEU A 82 8.60 -6.81 -1.12
N CYS A 83 9.53 -6.95 -2.05
CA CYS A 83 9.64 -8.11 -2.93
C CYS A 83 9.83 -9.41 -2.14
N GLU A 84 10.61 -9.38 -1.05
CA GLU A 84 10.78 -10.52 -0.14
C GLU A 84 9.48 -10.90 0.60
N LEU A 85 8.59 -9.94 0.88
CA LEU A 85 7.26 -10.24 1.40
C LEU A 85 6.41 -10.99 0.37
N ALA A 86 6.42 -10.53 -0.89
CA ALA A 86 5.70 -11.24 -1.95
C ALA A 86 6.24 -12.67 -2.15
N LYS A 87 7.55 -12.86 -2.05
CA LYS A 87 8.17 -14.20 -2.07
C LYS A 87 7.76 -15.07 -0.89
N GLN A 88 7.73 -14.52 0.33
CA GLN A 88 7.22 -15.24 1.50
C GLN A 88 5.76 -15.68 1.31
N ILE A 89 4.92 -14.84 0.72
CA ILE A 89 3.51 -15.15 0.38
C ILE A 89 3.41 -16.26 -0.69
N GLY A 90 4.49 -16.54 -1.43
CA GLY A 90 4.58 -17.64 -2.39
C GLY A 90 4.66 -17.21 -3.85
N PHE A 91 4.88 -15.93 -4.14
CA PHE A 91 5.06 -15.46 -5.51
C PHE A 91 6.49 -15.68 -6.00
N ALA A 92 6.61 -16.09 -7.27
CA ALA A 92 7.87 -16.10 -8.00
C ALA A 92 8.06 -14.77 -8.76
N ASP A 93 9.31 -14.41 -9.04
CA ASP A 93 9.63 -13.18 -9.78
C ASP A 93 9.04 -13.20 -11.21
N SER A 94 8.88 -14.38 -11.81
CA SER A 94 8.30 -14.59 -13.15
C SER A 94 6.81 -14.24 -13.25
N VAL A 95 6.12 -13.99 -12.13
CA VAL A 95 4.70 -13.62 -12.15
C VAL A 95 4.46 -12.33 -12.93
N VAL A 96 5.42 -11.41 -12.92
CA VAL A 96 5.33 -10.14 -13.64
C VAL A 96 5.26 -10.35 -15.16
N ASP A 97 5.80 -11.45 -15.68
CA ASP A 97 5.84 -11.73 -17.13
C ASP A 97 4.46 -12.06 -17.71
N PHE A 98 3.48 -12.38 -16.86
CA PHE A 98 2.09 -12.61 -17.27
C PHE A 98 1.25 -11.32 -17.34
N TYR A 99 1.86 -10.17 -17.07
CA TYR A 99 1.18 -8.88 -17.07
C TYR A 99 1.92 -7.85 -17.91
N GLU A 100 1.16 -7.04 -18.62
CA GLU A 100 1.66 -5.90 -19.39
C GLU A 100 1.23 -4.60 -18.73
N LEU A 101 2.19 -3.78 -18.30
CA LEU A 101 1.91 -2.45 -17.74
C LEU A 101 1.45 -1.53 -18.87
N GLU A 102 0.20 -1.07 -18.83
CA GLU A 102 -0.38 -0.18 -19.85
C GLU A 102 -0.29 1.29 -19.45
N GLN A 103 -0.63 1.61 -18.19
CA GLN A 103 -0.68 2.98 -17.71
C GLN A 103 -0.41 3.09 -16.22
N GLN A 104 0.02 4.27 -15.78
CA GLN A 104 0.19 4.62 -14.39
C GLN A 104 -0.52 5.93 -14.05
N ILE A 105 -0.99 6.02 -12.82
CA ILE A 105 -1.72 7.18 -12.31
C ILE A 105 -1.13 7.55 -10.94
N GLY A 106 -0.78 8.83 -10.76
CA GLY A 106 -0.40 9.39 -9.46
C GLY A 106 -1.48 10.34 -8.96
N ILE A 107 -1.90 10.17 -7.71
CA ILE A 107 -2.96 10.95 -7.06
C ILE A 107 -2.42 11.46 -5.73
N PHE A 108 -2.71 12.72 -5.41
CA PHE A 108 -2.37 13.30 -4.12
C PHE A 108 -3.46 14.25 -3.64
N ARG A 109 -3.44 14.55 -2.35
CA ARG A 109 -4.37 15.48 -1.73
C ARG A 109 -3.62 16.47 -0.86
N HIS A 110 -3.90 17.76 -1.05
CA HIS A 110 -3.37 18.79 -0.15
C HIS A 110 -3.98 18.64 1.24
N VAL A 111 -3.11 18.70 2.26
CA VAL A 111 -3.53 18.70 3.66
C VAL A 111 -3.73 20.15 4.10
N HIS A 112 -4.94 20.48 4.54
CA HIS A 112 -5.20 21.76 5.18
C HIS A 112 -4.75 21.70 6.66
N PRO A 113 -3.93 22.67 7.12
CA PRO A 113 -3.39 22.68 8.49
C PRO A 113 -4.46 22.58 9.59
N GLU A 114 -5.64 23.17 9.36
CA GLU A 114 -6.75 23.15 10.31
C GLU A 114 -7.28 21.75 10.60
N ILE A 115 -7.20 20.84 9.63
CA ILE A 115 -7.69 19.47 9.75
C ILE A 115 -6.72 18.66 10.62
N VAL A 116 -5.41 18.90 10.49
CA VAL A 116 -4.37 18.22 11.27
C VAL A 116 -4.44 18.60 12.74
N GLN A 117 -4.58 19.90 13.04
CA GLN A 117 -4.65 20.39 14.42
C GLN A 117 -5.92 19.94 15.17
N LYS A 118 -7.03 19.68 14.44
CA LYS A 118 -8.29 19.18 15.01
C LYS A 118 -8.32 17.65 15.17
N GLY A 119 -7.31 16.94 14.66
CA GLY A 119 -7.23 15.48 14.71
C GLY A 119 -7.15 14.93 16.15
N LYS A 120 -7.77 13.77 16.39
CA LYS A 120 -7.71 13.06 17.69
C LYS A 120 -6.26 12.83 18.13
N LEU A 121 -5.38 12.51 17.18
CA LEU A 121 -3.94 12.27 17.40
C LEU A 121 -3.18 13.55 17.80
N ALA A 122 -3.45 14.68 17.15
CA ALA A 122 -2.82 15.95 17.52
C ALA A 122 -3.24 16.41 18.93
N ARG A 123 -4.52 16.19 19.29
CA ARG A 123 -5.04 16.46 20.65
C ARG A 123 -4.45 15.56 21.73
N SER A 124 -4.17 14.29 21.43
CA SER A 124 -3.59 13.37 22.41
C SER A 124 -2.09 13.56 22.61
N LEU A 125 -1.39 14.05 21.59
CA LEU A 125 0.08 14.13 21.59
C LEU A 125 0.65 15.44 22.16
N ASN A 126 -0.12 16.53 22.31
CA ASN A 126 0.38 17.85 22.78
C ASN A 126 1.68 18.32 22.08
N PHE A 127 1.93 17.87 20.85
CA PHE A 127 3.12 18.20 20.09
C PHE A 127 2.82 19.37 19.15
N PRO A 128 3.46 20.55 19.33
CA PRO A 128 3.23 21.71 18.47
C PRO A 128 3.80 21.57 17.05
N ARG A 129 4.34 20.40 16.67
CA ARG A 129 5.05 20.17 15.39
C ARG A 129 4.75 18.81 14.75
N LEU A 130 3.58 18.23 14.99
CA LEU A 130 3.18 16.98 14.33
C LEU A 130 3.01 17.24 12.82
N LYS A 131 3.82 16.59 11.99
CA LYS A 131 3.65 16.58 10.53
C LYS A 131 3.15 15.21 10.10
N MET A 132 2.07 15.19 9.32
CA MET A 132 1.49 13.95 8.80
C MET A 132 2.14 13.58 7.47
N PRO A 133 2.18 12.29 7.09
CA PRO A 133 2.55 11.91 5.73
C PRO A 133 1.69 12.65 4.70
N PHE A 134 2.31 13.18 3.64
CA PHE A 134 1.60 13.83 2.55
C PHE A 134 0.72 12.80 1.83
N PRO A 135 -0.62 12.94 1.80
CA PRO A 135 -1.52 11.94 1.24
C PRO A 135 -1.27 11.75 -0.24
N ASN A 136 -0.96 10.50 -0.63
CA ASN A 136 -0.63 10.16 -2.00
C ASN A 136 -0.97 8.69 -2.29
N MET A 137 -1.26 8.40 -3.55
CA MET A 137 -1.61 7.09 -4.07
C MET A 137 -1.06 6.95 -5.49
N THR A 138 -0.42 5.83 -5.78
CA THR A 138 0.03 5.44 -7.12
C THR A 138 -0.67 4.18 -7.57
N CYS A 139 -1.22 4.22 -8.77
CA CYS A 139 -1.93 3.11 -9.37
C CYS A 139 -1.21 2.64 -10.62
N ALA A 140 -1.15 1.33 -10.82
CA ALA A 140 -0.68 0.69 -12.03
C ALA A 140 -1.85 -0.04 -12.70
N ILE A 141 -2.11 0.29 -13.96
CA ILE A 141 -3.07 -0.41 -14.82
C ILE A 141 -2.28 -1.44 -15.62
N LEU A 142 -2.59 -2.70 -15.41
CA LEU A 142 -1.94 -3.81 -16.08
C LEU A 142 -2.95 -4.67 -16.83
N LYS A 143 -2.58 -5.12 -18.01
CA LYS A 143 -3.30 -6.14 -18.76
C LYS A 143 -2.83 -7.52 -18.34
N ASP A 144 -3.76 -8.33 -17.82
CA ASP A 144 -3.56 -9.75 -17.58
C ASP A 144 -3.52 -10.48 -18.93
N LEU A 145 -2.36 -11.01 -19.30
CA LEU A 145 -2.15 -11.65 -20.60
C LEU A 145 -2.85 -13.02 -20.71
N HIS A 146 -3.19 -13.65 -19.58
CA HIS A 146 -3.89 -14.92 -19.56
C HIS A 146 -5.40 -14.75 -19.74
N ARG A 147 -5.98 -13.78 -19.04
CA ARG A 147 -7.43 -13.52 -19.06
C ARG A 147 -7.86 -12.48 -20.12
N GLY A 148 -6.91 -11.69 -20.62
CA GLY A 148 -7.19 -10.58 -21.54
C GLY A 148 -7.93 -9.42 -20.89
N SER A 149 -7.89 -9.32 -19.56
CA SER A 149 -8.59 -8.29 -18.77
C SER A 149 -7.62 -7.30 -18.15
N ASN A 150 -8.05 -6.06 -17.98
CA ASN A 150 -7.27 -5.04 -17.27
C ASN A 150 -7.52 -5.12 -15.77
N GLN A 151 -6.45 -4.94 -15.00
CA GLN A 151 -6.44 -4.91 -13.54
C GLN A 151 -5.77 -3.61 -13.07
N LEU A 152 -6.29 -3.05 -11.99
CA LEU A 152 -5.75 -1.84 -11.36
C LEU A 152 -5.20 -2.24 -9.98
N PHE A 153 -3.92 -1.96 -9.74
CA PHE A 153 -3.31 -2.12 -8.42
C PHE A 153 -2.92 -0.76 -7.87
N SER A 154 -3.35 -0.46 -6.65
CA SER A 154 -3.12 0.83 -6.00
C SER A 154 -2.29 0.66 -4.73
N GLN A 155 -1.42 1.63 -4.46
CA GLN A 155 -0.64 1.72 -3.23
C GLN A 155 -0.57 3.18 -2.82
N GLY A 156 -0.73 3.48 -1.53
CA GLY A 156 -0.70 4.85 -1.05
C GLY A 156 -0.78 4.97 0.46
N THR A 157 -1.01 6.19 0.92
CA THR A 157 -1.36 6.46 2.32
C THR A 157 -2.73 5.86 2.63
N ALA A 158 -2.88 5.33 3.85
CA ALA A 158 -4.07 4.57 4.24
C ALA A 158 -5.37 5.39 4.09
N ASP A 159 -5.33 6.68 4.43
CA ASP A 159 -6.47 7.59 4.30
C ASP A 159 -6.95 7.72 2.84
N LEU A 160 -6.04 7.94 1.90
CA LEU A 160 -6.40 8.14 0.50
C LEU A 160 -6.81 6.84 -0.19
N ILE A 161 -6.22 5.70 0.21
CA ILE A 161 -6.61 4.38 -0.27
C ILE A 161 -8.02 4.03 0.23
N LEU A 162 -8.29 4.20 1.52
CA LEU A 162 -9.59 3.88 2.11
C LEU A 162 -10.71 4.75 1.52
N ASP A 163 -10.45 6.03 1.23
CA ASP A 163 -11.42 6.90 0.55
C ASP A 163 -11.78 6.43 -0.87
N ALA A 164 -10.95 5.58 -1.49
CA ALA A 164 -11.19 5.01 -2.82
C ALA A 164 -11.83 3.60 -2.76
N CYS A 165 -12.06 3.05 -1.56
CA CYS A 165 -12.54 1.68 -1.37
C CYS A 165 -13.95 1.68 -0.77
N ASN A 166 -14.88 1.01 -1.45
CA ASN A 166 -16.21 0.69 -0.90
C ASN A 166 -16.29 -0.76 -0.40
N GLU A 167 -15.32 -1.58 -0.78
CA GLU A 167 -15.30 -3.02 -0.57
C GLU A 167 -13.90 -3.48 -0.19
N TYR A 168 -13.80 -4.62 0.48
CA TYR A 168 -12.55 -5.28 0.85
C TYR A 168 -12.61 -6.77 0.56
N TRP A 169 -11.46 -7.39 0.39
CA TRP A 169 -11.32 -8.84 0.23
C TRP A 169 -11.08 -9.49 1.59
N ASP A 170 -11.94 -10.43 1.99
CA ASP A 170 -11.85 -11.10 3.29
C ASP A 170 -11.03 -12.41 3.26
N GLY A 171 -10.44 -12.76 2.11
CA GLY A 171 -9.76 -14.05 1.89
C GLY A 171 -10.61 -15.06 1.11
N ALA A 172 -11.93 -14.87 1.04
CA ALA A 172 -12.85 -15.75 0.34
C ALA A 172 -13.76 -15.01 -0.66
N ASP A 173 -14.23 -13.81 -0.30
CA ASP A 173 -15.13 -13.01 -1.11
C ASP A 173 -14.92 -11.50 -0.91
N ILE A 174 -15.53 -10.72 -1.80
CA ILE A 174 -15.60 -9.27 -1.70
C ILE A 174 -16.72 -8.89 -0.73
N ARG A 175 -16.39 -8.06 0.26
CA ARG A 175 -17.29 -7.59 1.32
C ARG A 175 -17.41 -6.08 1.30
N VAL A 176 -18.57 -5.56 1.68
CA VAL A 176 -18.77 -4.10 1.82
C VAL A 176 -18.00 -3.59 3.03
N LEU A 177 -17.21 -2.54 2.82
CA LEU A 177 -16.50 -1.82 3.86
C LEU A 177 -17.48 -0.89 4.59
N THR A 178 -17.53 -0.97 5.93
CA THR A 178 -18.43 -0.14 6.75
C THR A 178 -17.63 0.75 7.70
N GLU A 179 -18.25 1.80 8.26
CA GLU A 179 -17.61 2.66 9.27
C GLU A 179 -17.13 1.91 10.53
N SER A 180 -17.60 0.68 10.72
CA SER A 180 -17.31 -0.13 11.90
C SER A 180 -16.09 -1.02 11.74
N ASP A 181 -15.47 -1.04 10.56
CA ASP A 181 -14.26 -1.79 10.21
C ASP A 181 -13.06 -0.83 10.10
#